data_AF-A0A538N4K4-F1
#
_entry.id   AF-A0A538N4K4-F1
#
_cell.length_a   1.000
_cell.length_b   1.000
_cell.length_c   1.000
_cell.angle_alpha   90.00
_cell.angle_beta   90.00
_cell.angle_gamma   90.00
#
_symmetry.space_group_name_H-M   'P 1'
#
loop_
_entity.id
_entity.type
_entity.pdbx_description
1 polymer ?
#
loop_
_entity_poly.entity_id
_entity_poly.type
_entity_poly.pdbx_seq_one_letter_code
_entity_poly.pdbx_strand_id
1 'polypeptide(L)'
;MTTTAIASGLIEQEARALLTRLERVRPFALHETMVPAAALAPAAQLLIERFLLDGRRALGQRVRSFLSWLRGPGRTAPPAEQQRRFTVIRLQFNDVLSQFDTFTEVITQRSEHETGVWLSGLDVVAQDALALPGGYFEPPPVICYLARGPGAAIRRARTRLPGGVSNPVAIIRVPRERMVGHGVASSLIHEVGHQGAALLCLVESLRPVLREVRAAAPGSEQQPWYWFERWISEIVADLWSVAKVGIGSTLGLVGVVSLPRWFVFRPSGDDPHPIPWIRVLLSCAMGQALYPHPQWTVLARTWRLLYPPDQVTDEHRRTLDALVAAIPAFVALLLGHRPPSLRGRSLQEVLRLADRRPERLAARYQAWRHAPDEMLTAAPSLAFAVLGQARAGGRLRPELEGPVVGGLLTQWALRSTFDTSARCADRTTTLALPRAS
;
A
#
# COMPACT_ATOMS: atom_id res chain seq x y z
N MET A 1 22.96 11.87 51.15
CA MET A 1 23.22 11.73 49.69
C MET A 1 23.14 13.11 49.06
N THR A 2 24.05 13.47 48.15
CA THR A 2 23.95 14.73 47.41
C THR A 2 22.86 14.64 46.34
N THR A 3 22.20 15.75 46.01
CA THR A 3 21.18 15.81 44.95
C THR A 3 21.70 15.25 43.62
N THR A 4 22.98 15.47 43.31
CA THR A 4 23.68 14.91 42.14
C THR A 4 23.74 13.38 42.15
N ALA A 5 23.99 12.76 43.31
CA ALA A 5 24.02 11.30 43.45
C ALA A 5 22.63 10.68 43.32
N ILE A 6 21.60 11.35 43.86
CA ILE A 6 20.20 10.94 43.70
C ILE A 6 19.79 10.99 42.22
N ALA A 7 20.09 12.09 41.53
CA ALA A 7 19.79 12.24 40.11
C ALA A 7 20.46 11.15 39.25
N SER A 8 21.74 10.86 39.49
CA SER A 8 22.46 9.80 38.78
C SER A 8 21.86 8.42 39.06
N GLY A 9 21.46 8.16 40.32
CA GLY A 9 20.81 6.91 40.73
C GLY A 9 19.44 6.70 40.06
N LEU A 10 18.63 7.75 39.94
CA LEU A 10 17.35 7.70 39.22
C LEU A 10 17.54 7.36 37.74
N ILE A 11 18.52 7.98 37.07
CA ILE A 11 18.84 7.69 35.66
C ILE A 11 19.30 6.24 35.48
N GLU A 12 20.12 5.72 36.40
CA GLU A 12 20.55 4.33 36.36
C GLU A 12 19.37 3.36 36.53
N GLN A 13 18.46 3.64 37.47
CA GLN A 13 17.26 2.83 37.71
C GLN A 13 16.36 2.81 36.49
N GLU A 14 16.10 3.97 35.87
CA GLU A 14 15.31 4.06 34.64
C GLU A 14 15.96 3.28 33.48
N ALA A 15 17.27 3.41 33.29
CA ALA A 15 17.99 2.65 32.26
C ALA A 15 17.92 1.13 32.49
N ARG A 16 18.01 0.66 33.75
CA ARG A 16 17.81 -0.76 34.07
C ARG A 16 16.35 -1.19 33.82
N ALA A 17 15.38 -0.36 34.16
CA ALA A 17 13.97 -0.62 33.89
C ALA A 17 13.68 -0.77 32.39
N LEU A 18 14.37 -0.01 31.52
CA LEU A 18 14.28 -0.19 30.06
C LEU A 18 14.72 -1.59 29.62
N LEU A 19 15.81 -2.14 30.20
CA LEU A 19 16.25 -3.51 29.88
C LEU A 19 15.20 -4.55 30.28
N THR A 20 14.62 -4.43 31.47
CA THR A 20 13.57 -5.34 31.93
C THR A 20 12.31 -5.28 31.07
N ARG A 21 11.91 -4.09 30.60
CA ARG A 21 10.80 -3.94 29.65
C ARG A 21 11.13 -4.58 28.30
N LEU A 22 12.36 -4.41 27.83
CA LEU A 22 12.83 -4.96 26.56
C LEU A 22 12.84 -6.51 26.55
N GLU A 23 13.10 -7.13 27.70
CA GLU A 23 13.05 -8.59 27.88
C GLU A 23 11.63 -9.17 27.81
N ARG A 24 10.59 -8.36 28.05
CA ARG A 24 9.19 -8.79 27.95
C ARG A 24 8.71 -8.93 26.51
N VAL A 25 9.43 -8.35 25.54
CA VAL A 25 9.12 -8.49 24.11
C VAL A 25 9.45 -9.91 23.65
N ARG A 26 8.41 -10.70 23.38
CA ARG A 26 8.49 -12.10 22.94
C ARG A 26 8.26 -12.19 21.42
N PRO A 27 8.83 -13.21 20.74
CA PRO A 27 8.46 -13.55 19.37
C PRO A 27 6.95 -13.80 19.23
N PHE A 28 6.34 -13.30 18.17
CA PHE A 28 4.90 -13.46 17.91
C PHE A 28 4.52 -14.91 17.73
N ALA A 29 5.42 -15.71 17.15
CA ALA A 29 5.24 -17.15 16.97
C ALA A 29 5.00 -17.93 18.29
N LEU A 30 5.28 -17.33 19.45
CA LEU A 30 5.05 -17.97 20.75
C LEU A 30 3.71 -17.63 21.41
N HIS A 31 2.98 -16.61 20.93
CA HIS A 31 1.78 -16.13 21.63
C HIS A 31 0.62 -15.67 20.75
N GLU A 32 0.83 -15.46 19.45
CA GLU A 32 -0.26 -15.15 18.52
C GLU A 32 -0.91 -16.44 18.03
N THR A 33 -2.24 -16.49 18.03
CA THR A 33 -3.01 -17.71 17.76
C THR A 33 -3.92 -17.52 16.57
N MET A 34 -3.64 -18.19 15.46
CA MET A 34 -4.42 -18.04 14.23
C MET A 34 -4.55 -19.37 13.51
N VAL A 35 -5.62 -19.54 12.72
CA VAL A 35 -5.74 -20.70 11.83
C VAL A 35 -4.68 -20.63 10.73
N PRO A 36 -4.19 -21.76 10.18
CA PRO A 36 -3.14 -21.74 9.15
C PRO A 36 -3.45 -20.90 7.90
N ALA A 37 -4.73 -20.77 7.54
CA ALA A 37 -5.18 -19.93 6.43
C ALA A 37 -5.09 -18.42 6.74
N ALA A 38 -5.14 -18.02 8.01
CA ALA A 38 -5.00 -16.64 8.44
C ALA A 38 -3.54 -16.22 8.69
N ALA A 39 -2.62 -17.19 8.70
CA ALA A 39 -1.21 -16.96 8.99
C ALA A 39 -0.53 -16.06 7.96
N LEU A 40 0.43 -15.26 8.43
CA LEU A 40 1.29 -14.49 7.54
C LEU A 40 2.12 -15.43 6.65
N ALA A 41 2.43 -14.95 5.44
CA ALA A 41 3.40 -15.64 4.58
C ALA A 41 4.73 -15.84 5.35
N PRO A 42 5.39 -17.01 5.26
CA PRO A 42 6.60 -17.28 6.04
C PRO A 42 7.72 -16.25 5.86
N ALA A 43 7.86 -15.70 4.64
CA ALA A 43 8.81 -14.65 4.34
C ALA A 43 8.50 -13.36 5.12
N ALA A 44 7.23 -12.99 5.24
CA ALA A 44 6.79 -11.82 6.01
C ALA A 44 7.06 -12.03 7.51
N GLN A 45 6.64 -13.18 8.05
CA GLN A 45 6.88 -13.55 9.45
C GLN A 45 8.37 -13.49 9.80
N LEU A 46 9.22 -14.13 8.98
CA LEU A 46 10.66 -14.16 9.20
C LEU A 46 11.29 -12.76 9.21
N LEU A 47 10.89 -11.90 8.27
CA LEU A 47 11.42 -10.54 8.18
C LEU A 47 10.98 -9.68 9.37
N ILE A 48 9.74 -9.81 9.84
CA ILE A 48 9.25 -9.12 11.03
C ILE A 48 9.98 -9.59 12.29
N GLU A 49 10.06 -10.92 12.51
CA GLU A 49 10.73 -11.48 13.68
C GLU A 49 12.20 -11.08 13.73
N ARG A 50 12.91 -11.14 12.59
CA ARG A 50 14.30 -10.71 12.50
C ARG A 50 14.46 -9.21 12.78
N PHE A 51 13.59 -8.39 12.21
CA PHE A 51 13.59 -6.95 12.46
C PHE A 51 13.44 -6.63 13.95
N LEU A 52 12.51 -7.29 14.65
CA LEU A 52 12.29 -7.11 16.07
C LEU A 52 13.46 -7.62 16.92
N LEU A 53 13.99 -8.80 16.60
CA LEU A 53 15.16 -9.37 17.29
C LEU A 53 16.40 -8.47 17.17
N ASP A 54 16.66 -7.94 15.98
CA ASP A 54 17.81 -7.09 15.73
C ASP A 54 17.63 -5.71 16.39
N GLY A 55 16.43 -5.12 16.33
CA GLY A 55 16.08 -3.90 17.06
C GLY A 55 16.25 -4.05 18.57
N ARG A 56 15.79 -5.17 19.13
CA ARG A 56 15.94 -5.53 20.55
C ARG A 56 17.42 -5.65 20.94
N ARG A 57 18.23 -6.36 20.15
CA ARG A 57 19.66 -6.54 20.39
C ARG A 57 20.39 -5.19 20.37
N ALA A 58 20.16 -4.37 19.35
CA ALA A 58 20.80 -3.07 19.20
C ALA A 58 20.46 -2.11 20.35
N LEU A 59 19.19 -2.03 20.73
CA LEU A 59 18.75 -1.19 21.85
C LEU A 59 19.29 -1.68 23.19
N GLY A 60 19.28 -3.00 23.43
CA GLY A 60 19.88 -3.60 24.63
C GLY A 60 21.38 -3.32 24.74
N GLN A 61 22.12 -3.40 23.64
CA GLN A 61 23.55 -3.03 23.59
C GLN A 61 23.76 -1.55 23.91
N ARG A 62 22.93 -0.64 23.39
CA ARG A 62 23.02 0.80 23.69
C ARG A 62 22.76 1.11 25.16
N VAL A 63 21.72 0.52 25.75
CA VAL A 63 21.41 0.71 27.17
C VAL A 63 22.53 0.16 28.05
N ARG A 64 23.07 -1.04 27.75
CA ARG A 64 24.21 -1.60 28.49
C ARG A 64 25.47 -0.75 28.35
N SER A 65 25.75 -0.23 27.15
CA SER A 65 26.88 0.68 26.91
C SER A 65 26.73 1.98 27.70
N PHE A 66 25.51 2.53 27.76
CA PHE A 66 25.20 3.70 28.59
C PHE A 66 25.38 3.43 30.07
N LEU A 67 24.91 2.29 30.59
CA LEU A 67 25.12 1.89 31.99
C LEU A 67 26.60 1.70 32.32
N SER A 68 27.38 1.10 31.41
CA SER A 68 28.83 0.97 31.56
C SER A 68 29.51 2.35 31.59
N TRP A 69 29.11 3.26 30.70
CA TRP A 69 29.60 4.63 30.68
C TRP A 69 29.24 5.37 31.97
N LEU A 70 27.99 5.26 32.43
CA LEU A 70 27.47 5.93 33.64
C LEU A 70 28.22 5.48 34.90
N ARG A 71 28.60 4.20 34.99
CA ARG A 71 29.41 3.66 36.11
C ARG A 71 30.90 3.99 36.01
N GLY A 72 31.40 4.23 34.80
CA GLY A 72 32.79 4.61 34.53
C GLY A 72 32.94 6.12 34.35
N PRO A 73 33.37 6.61 33.16
CA PRO A 73 33.68 8.02 32.93
C PRO A 73 32.48 8.97 33.08
N GLY A 74 31.24 8.47 32.93
CA GLY A 74 30.02 9.24 33.13
C GLY A 74 29.69 9.51 34.60
N ARG A 75 30.34 8.84 35.54
CA ARG A 75 30.09 8.99 36.99
C ARG A 75 30.36 10.42 37.48
N THR A 76 31.34 11.09 36.89
CA THR A 76 31.71 12.47 37.21
C THR A 76 31.06 13.49 36.25
N ALA A 77 30.32 13.04 35.24
CA ALA A 77 29.62 13.94 34.33
C ALA A 77 28.46 14.64 35.06
N PRO A 78 28.14 15.90 34.71
CA PRO A 78 26.98 16.59 35.26
C PRO A 78 25.68 15.80 35.02
N PRO A 79 24.72 15.77 35.97
CA PRO A 79 23.45 15.06 35.79
C PRO A 79 22.69 15.47 34.53
N ALA A 80 22.80 16.73 34.12
CA ALA A 80 22.21 17.21 32.87
C ALA A 80 22.76 16.47 31.62
N GLU A 81 24.06 16.16 31.60
CA GLU A 81 24.68 15.40 30.51
C GLU A 81 24.24 13.94 30.53
N GLN A 82 24.19 13.32 31.71
CA GLN A 82 23.69 11.97 31.89
C GLN A 82 22.23 11.86 31.41
N GLN A 83 21.38 12.82 31.81
CA GLN A 83 19.99 12.90 31.41
C GLN A 83 19.83 13.10 29.91
N ARG A 84 20.64 13.96 29.28
CA ARG A 84 20.63 14.19 27.83
C ARG A 84 20.91 12.89 27.07
N ARG A 85 21.98 12.18 27.43
CA ARG A 85 22.33 10.89 26.80
C ARG A 85 21.26 9.83 27.03
N PHE A 86 20.74 9.73 28.26
CA PHE A 86 19.64 8.82 28.58
C PHE A 86 18.38 9.12 27.75
N THR A 87 18.02 10.40 27.59
CA THR A 87 16.82 10.81 26.85
C THR A 87 16.88 10.37 25.38
N VAL A 88 18.05 10.43 24.74
CA VAL A 88 18.22 9.91 23.37
C VAL A 88 17.92 8.41 23.29
N ILE A 89 18.38 7.64 24.28
CA ILE A 89 18.11 6.19 24.35
C ILE A 89 16.61 5.95 24.60
N ARG A 90 15.98 6.74 25.47
CA ARG A 90 14.54 6.64 25.75
C ARG A 90 13.68 6.94 24.53
N LEU A 91 14.05 7.94 23.73
CA LEU A 91 13.35 8.25 22.47
C LEU A 91 13.47 7.07 21.48
N GLN A 92 14.68 6.53 21.31
CA GLN A 92 14.90 5.35 20.46
C GLN A 92 14.15 4.11 20.97
N PHE A 93 14.04 3.94 22.28
CA PHE A 93 13.26 2.87 22.89
C PHE A 93 11.77 3.00 22.53
N ASN A 94 11.21 4.21 22.63
CA ASN A 94 9.83 4.47 22.24
C ASN A 94 9.59 4.25 20.74
N ASP A 95 10.56 4.61 19.88
CA ASP A 95 10.48 4.35 18.44
C ASP A 95 10.40 2.84 18.14
N VAL A 96 11.24 2.02 18.79
CA VAL A 96 11.23 0.56 18.63
C VAL A 96 9.93 -0.05 19.16
N LEU A 97 9.42 0.42 20.31
CA LEU A 97 8.13 -0.05 20.83
C LEU A 97 6.97 0.31 19.91
N SER A 98 6.92 1.53 19.38
CA SER A 98 5.86 1.93 18.44
C SER A 98 5.84 1.05 17.18
N GLN A 99 7.02 0.61 16.71
CA GLN A 99 7.11 -0.35 15.61
C GLN A 99 6.60 -1.73 16.02
N PHE A 100 6.94 -2.21 17.22
CA PHE A 100 6.42 -3.46 17.77
C PHE A 100 4.90 -3.43 17.92
N ASP A 101 4.35 -2.35 18.44
CA ASP A 101 2.90 -2.16 18.62
C ASP A 101 2.19 -2.19 17.26
N THR A 102 2.78 -1.58 16.22
CA THR A 102 2.24 -1.66 14.85
C THR A 102 2.17 -3.11 14.36
N PHE A 103 3.23 -3.89 14.52
CA PHE A 103 3.23 -5.30 14.09
C PHE A 103 2.29 -6.16 14.95
N THR A 104 2.20 -5.86 16.25
CA THR A 104 1.26 -6.52 17.16
C THR A 104 -0.16 -6.29 16.67
N GLU A 105 -0.56 -5.04 16.39
CA GLU A 105 -1.89 -4.73 15.86
C GLU A 105 -2.19 -5.50 14.56
N VAL A 106 -1.23 -5.55 13.64
CA VAL A 106 -1.37 -6.25 12.35
C VAL A 106 -1.52 -7.76 12.52
N ILE A 107 -0.75 -8.37 13.43
CA ILE A 107 -0.69 -9.82 13.62
C ILE A 107 -1.85 -10.31 14.50
N THR A 108 -2.20 -9.59 15.56
CA THR A 108 -3.30 -9.98 16.46
C THR A 108 -4.62 -10.07 15.71
N GLN A 109 -4.87 -9.21 14.71
CA GLN A 109 -6.07 -9.30 13.88
C GLN A 109 -6.17 -10.60 13.06
N ARG A 110 -5.06 -11.33 12.85
CA ARG A 110 -5.08 -12.66 12.22
C ARG A 110 -5.77 -13.71 13.09
N SER A 111 -5.88 -13.43 14.38
CA SER A 111 -6.59 -14.26 15.35
C SER A 111 -8.11 -14.02 15.35
N GLU A 112 -8.61 -12.96 14.69
CA GLU A 112 -10.05 -12.68 14.60
C GLU A 112 -10.76 -13.70 13.69
N HIS A 113 -11.88 -14.24 14.16
CA HIS A 113 -12.70 -15.20 13.41
C HIS A 113 -13.16 -14.62 12.07
N GLU A 114 -12.99 -15.39 10.99
CA GLU A 114 -13.19 -15.04 9.56
C GLU A 114 -12.30 -13.90 9.04
N THR A 115 -12.21 -12.79 9.77
CA THR A 115 -11.46 -11.59 9.43
C THR A 115 -9.98 -11.89 9.19
N GLY A 116 -9.36 -12.71 10.02
CA GLY A 116 -7.96 -13.10 9.85
C GLY A 116 -7.69 -13.83 8.53
N VAL A 117 -8.63 -14.66 8.09
CA VAL A 117 -8.53 -15.40 6.81
C VAL A 117 -8.72 -14.44 5.64
N TRP A 118 -9.67 -13.51 5.70
CA TRP A 118 -9.85 -12.51 4.65
C TRP A 118 -8.66 -11.55 4.54
N LEU A 119 -8.04 -11.16 5.65
CA LEU A 119 -6.80 -10.40 5.64
C LEU A 119 -5.68 -11.14 4.91
N SER A 120 -5.53 -12.45 5.12
CA SER A 120 -4.59 -13.29 4.38
C SER A 120 -4.92 -13.35 2.89
N GLY A 121 -6.20 -13.45 2.54
CA GLY A 121 -6.66 -13.34 1.16
C GLY A 121 -6.28 -11.99 0.52
N LEU A 122 -6.40 -10.88 1.27
CA LEU A 122 -6.01 -9.56 0.81
C LEU A 122 -4.49 -9.42 0.64
N ASP A 123 -3.67 -10.08 1.47
CA ASP A 123 -2.22 -10.15 1.27
C ASP A 123 -1.89 -10.77 -0.09
N VAL A 124 -2.57 -11.86 -0.45
CA VAL A 124 -2.40 -12.54 -1.74
C VAL A 124 -2.79 -11.62 -2.89
N VAL A 125 -3.88 -10.87 -2.74
CA VAL A 125 -4.33 -9.87 -3.73
C VAL A 125 -3.29 -8.76 -3.88
N ALA A 126 -2.79 -8.23 -2.78
CA ALA A 126 -1.80 -7.17 -2.79
C ALA A 126 -0.48 -7.61 -3.44
N GLN A 127 -0.06 -8.85 -3.15
CA GLN A 127 1.13 -9.46 -3.75
C GLN A 127 0.98 -9.66 -5.27
N ASP A 128 -0.17 -10.17 -5.73
CA ASP A 128 -0.49 -10.32 -7.16
C ASP A 128 -0.57 -8.95 -7.87
N ALA A 129 -1.15 -7.96 -7.21
CA ALA A 129 -1.24 -6.61 -7.74
C ALA A 129 0.13 -5.90 -7.81
N LEU A 130 1.07 -6.23 -6.93
CA LEU A 130 2.43 -5.69 -6.95
C LEU A 130 3.30 -6.36 -8.02
N ALA A 131 3.00 -7.60 -8.37
CA ALA A 131 3.77 -8.37 -9.34
C ALA A 131 3.82 -7.66 -10.70
N LEU A 132 5.02 -7.58 -11.29
CA LEU A 132 5.24 -6.92 -12.56
C LEU A 132 6.10 -7.81 -13.47
N PRO A 133 5.58 -8.28 -14.63
CA PRO A 133 6.37 -9.09 -15.56
C PRO A 133 7.61 -8.34 -16.04
N GLY A 134 8.76 -9.02 -16.12
CA GLY A 134 10.03 -8.45 -16.60
C GLY A 134 11.12 -8.31 -15.53
N GLY A 135 10.84 -8.64 -14.27
CA GLY A 135 11.87 -8.69 -13.22
C GLY A 135 12.55 -7.35 -12.97
N TYR A 136 11.76 -6.27 -12.92
CA TYR A 136 12.27 -4.91 -12.68
C TYR A 136 12.69 -4.69 -11.22
N PHE A 137 12.08 -5.43 -10.29
CA PHE A 137 12.39 -5.38 -8.86
C PHE A 137 12.01 -6.70 -8.17
N GLU A 138 12.63 -6.95 -7.03
CA GLU A 138 12.22 -8.00 -6.09
C GLU A 138 11.08 -7.47 -5.20
N PRO A 139 9.85 -8.02 -5.29
CA PRO A 139 8.72 -7.52 -4.51
C PRO A 139 8.90 -7.87 -3.03
N PRO A 140 8.78 -6.90 -2.10
CA PRO A 140 8.71 -7.19 -0.67
C PRO A 140 7.39 -7.90 -0.32
N PRO A 141 7.33 -8.66 0.78
CA PRO A 141 6.05 -9.15 1.29
C PRO A 141 5.13 -7.98 1.65
N VAL A 142 3.83 -8.16 1.39
CA VAL A 142 2.78 -7.19 1.68
C VAL A 142 1.80 -7.79 2.70
N ILE A 143 1.43 -7.00 3.70
CA ILE A 143 0.54 -7.41 4.79
C ILE A 143 -0.58 -6.40 4.92
N CYS A 144 -1.82 -6.88 4.94
CA CYS A 144 -3.01 -6.10 5.14
C CYS A 144 -3.44 -6.17 6.61
N TYR A 145 -4.02 -5.09 7.11
CA TYR A 145 -4.71 -5.07 8.40
C TYR A 145 -5.87 -4.08 8.37
N LEU A 146 -6.82 -4.23 9.28
CA LEU A 146 -7.95 -3.34 9.39
C LEU A 146 -7.67 -2.20 10.35
N ALA A 147 -8.23 -1.04 10.03
CA ALA A 147 -8.35 0.05 10.99
C ALA A 147 -9.69 0.75 10.84
N ARG A 148 -10.10 1.47 11.89
CA ARG A 148 -11.19 2.44 11.80
C ARG A 148 -10.62 3.74 11.23
N GLY A 149 -11.26 4.32 10.22
CA GLY A 149 -10.83 5.59 9.67
C GLY A 149 -11.27 5.81 8.22
N PRO A 150 -11.04 7.02 7.68
CA PRO A 150 -11.68 7.47 6.44
C PRO A 150 -11.14 6.82 5.16
N GLY A 151 -9.99 6.12 5.21
CA GLY A 151 -9.37 5.58 4.00
C GLY A 151 -8.22 4.60 4.24
N ALA A 152 -7.90 3.86 3.17
CA ALA A 152 -6.71 3.01 3.12
C ALA A 152 -5.44 3.85 3.25
N ALA A 153 -4.35 3.20 3.63
CA ALA A 153 -3.03 3.84 3.69
C ALA A 153 -1.94 2.77 3.68
N ILE A 154 -0.77 3.11 3.14
CA ILE A 154 0.38 2.21 3.12
C ILE A 154 1.57 2.74 3.92
N ARG A 155 2.15 1.85 4.72
CA ARG A 155 3.53 1.96 5.20
C ARG A 155 4.41 1.11 4.30
N ARG A 156 5.08 1.76 3.36
CA ARG A 156 5.90 1.07 2.33
C ARG A 156 7.07 0.31 2.95
N ALA A 157 7.39 -0.85 2.37
CA ALA A 157 8.64 -1.53 2.64
C ALA A 157 9.83 -0.70 2.13
N ARG A 158 11.02 -0.96 2.68
CA ARG A 158 12.27 -0.30 2.26
C ARG A 158 12.28 1.22 2.45
N THR A 159 11.37 1.75 3.28
CA THR A 159 11.38 3.14 3.72
C THR A 159 11.98 3.25 5.11
N ARG A 160 12.63 4.38 5.40
CA ARG A 160 13.22 4.62 6.73
C ARG A 160 12.11 4.84 7.74
N LEU A 161 12.16 4.08 8.82
CA LEU A 161 11.30 4.24 9.99
C LEU A 161 11.93 5.24 10.98
N PRO A 162 11.16 5.76 11.95
CA PRO A 162 11.73 6.41 13.13
C PRO A 162 12.83 5.53 13.74
N GLY A 163 13.99 6.11 14.03
CA GLY A 163 15.21 5.38 14.42
C GLY A 163 16.12 4.94 13.26
N GLY A 164 15.75 5.19 12.00
CA GLY A 164 16.62 5.07 10.82
C GLY A 164 16.68 3.67 10.17
N VAL A 165 16.00 2.68 10.74
CA VAL A 165 15.96 1.31 10.20
C VAL A 165 14.94 1.21 9.06
N SER A 166 15.23 0.37 8.07
CA SER A 166 14.35 0.12 6.94
C SER A 166 13.15 -0.77 7.32
N ASN A 167 11.95 -0.41 6.88
CA ASN A 167 10.75 -1.22 7.06
C ASN A 167 10.88 -2.58 6.31
N PRO A 168 10.76 -3.73 6.99
CA PRO A 168 10.99 -5.04 6.37
C PRO A 168 9.90 -5.47 5.38
N VAL A 169 8.67 -5.04 5.61
CA VAL A 169 7.46 -5.45 4.86
C VAL A 169 6.61 -4.25 4.52
N ALA A 170 5.79 -4.34 3.48
CA ALA A 170 4.79 -3.32 3.20
C ALA A 170 3.54 -3.61 4.04
N ILE A 171 3.02 -2.61 4.75
CA ILE A 171 1.80 -2.76 5.56
C ILE A 171 0.72 -1.87 4.95
N ILE A 172 -0.40 -2.46 4.56
CA ILE A 172 -1.55 -1.77 3.98
C ILE A 172 -2.70 -1.81 4.98
N ARG A 173 -3.14 -0.62 5.39
CA ARG A 173 -4.35 -0.42 6.16
C ARG A 173 -5.56 -0.46 5.24
N VAL A 174 -6.55 -1.29 5.56
CA VAL A 174 -7.82 -1.41 4.86
C VAL A 174 -8.96 -0.94 5.78
N PRO A 175 -9.87 -0.06 5.33
CA PRO A 175 -11.01 0.35 6.15
C PRO A 175 -11.93 -0.85 6.42
N ARG A 176 -12.26 -1.09 7.70
CA ARG A 176 -13.05 -2.27 8.12
C ARG A 176 -14.40 -2.33 7.42
N GLU A 177 -15.06 -1.20 7.25
CA GLU A 177 -16.37 -1.09 6.60
C GLU A 177 -16.35 -1.31 5.09
N ARG A 178 -15.15 -1.38 4.47
CA ARG A 178 -14.98 -1.60 3.03
C ARG A 178 -14.17 -2.84 2.70
N MET A 179 -13.87 -3.70 3.69
CA MET A 179 -13.06 -4.90 3.50
C MET A 179 -13.66 -5.86 2.46
N VAL A 180 -14.98 -5.95 2.37
CA VAL A 180 -15.68 -6.85 1.46
C VAL A 180 -16.69 -6.04 0.65
N GLY A 181 -16.28 -5.59 -0.54
CA GLY A 181 -17.13 -4.83 -1.47
C GLY A 181 -16.34 -4.20 -2.62
N HIS A 182 -17.04 -3.59 -3.59
CA HIS A 182 -16.46 -3.06 -4.84
C HIS A 182 -15.28 -2.10 -4.68
N GLY A 183 -15.24 -1.34 -3.58
CA GLY A 183 -14.19 -0.36 -3.32
C GLY A 183 -12.87 -0.96 -2.80
N VAL A 184 -12.87 -2.21 -2.32
CA VAL A 184 -11.68 -2.79 -1.67
C VAL A 184 -10.53 -2.92 -2.66
N ALA A 185 -10.78 -3.43 -3.86
CA ALA A 185 -9.76 -3.63 -4.86
C ALA A 185 -9.17 -2.30 -5.34
N SER A 186 -10.01 -1.29 -5.54
CA SER A 186 -9.55 0.04 -5.94
C SER A 186 -8.59 0.64 -4.93
N SER A 187 -9.00 0.68 -3.66
CA SER A 187 -8.21 1.29 -2.58
C SER A 187 -6.97 0.46 -2.23
N LEU A 188 -7.10 -0.86 -2.08
CA LEU A 188 -5.97 -1.76 -1.83
C LEU A 188 -4.90 -1.64 -2.93
N ILE A 189 -5.30 -1.68 -4.20
CA ILE A 189 -4.35 -1.68 -5.31
C ILE A 189 -3.77 -0.28 -5.56
N HIS A 190 -4.49 0.78 -5.21
CA HIS A 190 -3.93 2.12 -5.16
C HIS A 190 -2.76 2.17 -4.16
N GLU A 191 -2.95 1.65 -2.94
CA GLU A 191 -1.88 1.55 -1.94
C GLU A 191 -0.69 0.70 -2.43
N VAL A 192 -0.96 -0.43 -3.09
CA VAL A 192 0.08 -1.24 -3.76
C VAL A 192 0.81 -0.43 -4.82
N GLY A 193 0.10 0.44 -5.55
CA GLY A 193 0.64 1.35 -6.54
C GLY A 193 1.70 2.30 -5.97
N HIS A 194 1.53 2.80 -4.74
CA HIS A 194 2.58 3.56 -4.06
C HIS A 194 3.83 2.73 -3.79
N GLN A 195 3.69 1.45 -3.40
CA GLN A 195 4.83 0.56 -3.21
C GLN A 195 5.55 0.30 -4.54
N GLY A 196 4.80 0.01 -5.60
CA GLY A 196 5.35 -0.19 -6.95
C GLY A 196 6.06 1.07 -7.49
N ALA A 197 5.46 2.24 -7.31
CA ALA A 197 6.04 3.52 -7.70
C ALA A 197 7.37 3.80 -6.98
N ALA A 198 7.45 3.48 -5.69
CA ALA A 198 8.69 3.64 -4.92
C ALA A 198 9.78 2.66 -5.37
N LEU A 199 9.44 1.39 -5.66
CA LEU A 199 10.40 0.38 -6.14
C LEU A 199 10.98 0.73 -7.52
N LEU A 200 10.24 1.49 -8.32
CA LEU A 200 10.65 1.94 -9.66
C LEU A 200 11.15 3.40 -9.69
N CYS A 201 11.18 4.10 -8.56
CA CYS A 201 11.51 5.54 -8.47
C CYS A 201 10.71 6.41 -9.47
N LEU A 202 9.41 6.12 -9.61
CA LEU A 202 8.57 6.78 -10.62
C LEU A 202 8.36 8.26 -10.31
N VAL A 203 8.08 8.60 -9.05
CA VAL A 203 7.82 9.99 -8.65
C VAL A 203 9.07 10.85 -8.83
N GLU A 204 10.22 10.33 -8.41
CA GLU A 204 11.51 10.99 -8.52
C GLU A 204 11.92 11.21 -9.98
N SER A 205 11.58 10.28 -10.88
CA SER A 205 11.88 10.40 -12.31
C SER A 205 10.87 11.24 -13.10
N LEU A 206 9.60 11.29 -12.69
CA LEU A 206 8.55 12.06 -13.37
C LEU A 206 8.62 13.56 -13.04
N ARG A 207 8.96 13.93 -11.80
CA ARG A 207 8.97 15.33 -11.36
C ARG A 207 9.86 16.25 -12.23
N PRO A 208 11.10 15.88 -12.59
CA PRO A 208 11.92 16.68 -13.50
C PRO A 208 11.26 16.91 -14.86
N VAL A 209 10.71 15.85 -15.47
CA VAL A 209 10.03 15.91 -16.77
C VAL A 209 8.81 16.86 -16.71
N LEU A 210 8.01 16.78 -15.65
CA LEU A 210 6.85 17.66 -15.47
C LEU A 210 7.26 19.13 -15.27
N ARG A 211 8.40 19.40 -14.62
CA ARG A 211 8.96 20.75 -14.46
C ARG A 211 9.43 21.33 -15.78
N GLU A 212 10.08 20.52 -16.62
CA GLU A 212 10.53 20.92 -17.95
C GLU A 212 9.34 21.29 -18.84
N VAL A 213 8.30 20.45 -18.87
CA VAL A 213 7.07 20.75 -19.62
C VAL A 213 6.38 22.00 -19.09
N ARG A 214 6.29 22.16 -17.76
CA ARG A 214 5.74 23.39 -17.17
C ARG A 214 6.55 24.63 -17.57
N ALA A 215 7.87 24.56 -17.55
CA ALA A 215 8.73 25.68 -17.91
C ALA A 215 8.60 26.09 -19.38
N ALA A 216 8.33 25.11 -20.26
CA ALA A 216 8.10 25.35 -21.68
C ALA A 216 6.65 25.79 -22.01
N ALA A 217 5.70 25.59 -21.10
CA ALA A 217 4.30 25.90 -21.33
C ALA A 217 4.03 27.43 -21.29
N PRO A 218 3.17 27.96 -22.19
CA PRO A 218 2.73 29.35 -22.15
C PRO A 218 1.93 29.63 -20.86
N GLY A 219 1.94 30.88 -20.39
CA GLY A 219 1.56 31.26 -19.01
C GLY A 219 0.30 30.58 -18.45
N SER A 220 -0.81 30.58 -19.19
CA SER A 220 -2.08 29.96 -18.76
C SER A 220 -2.05 28.43 -18.65
N GLU A 221 -1.14 27.77 -19.37
CA GLU A 221 -0.99 26.31 -19.35
C GLU A 221 -0.05 25.83 -18.24
N GLN A 222 0.75 26.71 -17.64
CA GLN A 222 1.70 26.33 -16.58
C GLN A 222 0.99 25.79 -15.32
N GLN A 223 -0.18 26.33 -14.99
CA GLN A 223 -0.88 26.01 -13.75
C GLN A 223 -1.37 24.54 -13.70
N PRO A 224 -2.01 23.97 -14.74
CA PRO A 224 -2.31 22.54 -14.79
C PRO A 224 -1.09 21.63 -14.56
N TRP A 225 0.03 21.92 -15.22
CA TRP A 225 1.27 21.14 -15.07
C TRP A 225 1.87 21.25 -13.66
N TYR A 226 1.76 22.41 -13.02
CA TYR A 226 2.12 22.57 -11.60
C TYR A 226 1.32 21.63 -10.70
N TRP A 227 0.01 21.54 -10.90
CA TRP A 227 -0.84 20.65 -10.10
C TRP A 227 -0.56 19.18 -10.37
N PHE A 228 -0.39 18.79 -11.63
CA PHE A 228 -0.01 17.41 -11.96
C PHE A 228 1.34 17.02 -11.35
N GLU A 229 2.33 17.91 -11.29
CA GLU A 229 3.59 17.68 -10.56
C GLU A 229 3.34 17.40 -9.08
N ARG A 230 2.49 18.21 -8.42
CA ARG A 230 2.19 18.03 -6.98
C ARG A 230 1.45 16.73 -6.70
N TRP A 231 0.54 16.34 -7.58
CA TRP A 231 -0.31 15.16 -7.41
C TRP A 231 0.30 13.86 -7.97
N ILE A 232 1.51 13.91 -8.51
CA ILE A 232 2.05 12.79 -9.28
C ILE A 232 2.16 11.48 -8.49
N SER A 233 2.39 11.54 -7.17
CA SER A 233 2.43 10.33 -6.32
C SER A 233 1.08 9.61 -6.28
N GLU A 234 -0.01 10.37 -6.26
CA GLU A 234 -1.38 9.86 -6.22
C GLU A 234 -1.84 9.40 -7.60
N ILE A 235 -1.49 10.15 -8.64
CA ILE A 235 -1.83 9.80 -10.03
C ILE A 235 -1.16 8.48 -10.43
N VAL A 236 0.11 8.26 -10.07
CA VAL A 236 0.82 7.01 -10.39
C VAL A 236 0.20 5.82 -9.64
N ALA A 237 -0.24 6.02 -8.40
CA ALA A 237 -0.95 4.99 -7.64
C ALA A 237 -2.32 4.66 -8.27
N ASP A 238 -3.07 5.67 -8.71
CA ASP A 238 -4.31 5.49 -9.47
C ASP A 238 -4.08 4.78 -10.80
N LEU A 239 -3.02 5.14 -11.54
CA LEU A 239 -2.63 4.47 -12.78
C LEU A 239 -2.39 2.97 -12.55
N TRP A 240 -1.69 2.63 -11.47
CA TRP A 240 -1.43 1.23 -11.11
C TRP A 240 -2.73 0.47 -10.84
N SER A 241 -3.65 1.08 -10.10
CA SER A 241 -4.98 0.53 -9.82
C SER A 241 -5.78 0.31 -11.11
N VAL A 242 -5.86 1.32 -11.98
CA VAL A 242 -6.54 1.21 -13.28
C VAL A 242 -5.90 0.14 -14.17
N ALA A 243 -4.57 0.05 -14.20
CA ALA A 243 -3.87 -0.95 -14.98
C ALA A 243 -4.22 -2.39 -14.53
N LYS A 244 -4.39 -2.59 -13.22
CA LYS A 244 -4.62 -3.91 -12.62
C LYS A 244 -6.07 -4.36 -12.60
N VAL A 245 -7.02 -3.45 -12.36
CA VAL A 245 -8.45 -3.82 -12.23
C VAL A 245 -9.39 -3.09 -13.18
N GLY A 246 -8.86 -2.34 -14.15
CA GLY A 246 -9.64 -1.68 -15.18
C GLY A 246 -10.68 -0.73 -14.59
N ILE A 247 -11.90 -0.76 -15.13
CA ILE A 247 -12.99 0.14 -14.71
C ILE A 247 -13.41 -0.06 -13.24
N GLY A 248 -13.11 -1.23 -12.66
CA GLY A 248 -13.33 -1.48 -11.22
C GLY A 248 -12.57 -0.50 -10.34
N SER A 249 -11.37 -0.06 -10.77
CA SER A 249 -10.59 0.98 -10.07
C SER A 249 -11.37 2.29 -10.04
N THR A 250 -11.80 2.79 -11.19
CA THR A 250 -12.49 4.08 -11.27
C THR A 250 -13.86 4.07 -10.58
N LEU A 251 -14.60 2.94 -10.63
CA LEU A 251 -15.84 2.80 -9.87
C LEU A 251 -15.61 2.80 -8.36
N GLY A 252 -14.57 2.11 -7.89
CA GLY A 252 -14.19 2.15 -6.48
C GLY A 252 -13.77 3.56 -6.05
N LEU A 253 -12.99 4.27 -6.88
CA LEU A 253 -12.65 5.68 -6.65
C LEU A 253 -13.90 6.55 -6.54
N VAL A 254 -14.86 6.43 -7.48
CA VAL A 254 -16.14 7.15 -7.42
C VAL A 254 -16.83 6.90 -6.07
N GLY A 255 -16.90 5.65 -5.60
CA GLY A 255 -17.47 5.33 -4.29
C GLY A 255 -16.74 5.99 -3.11
N VAL A 256 -15.41 6.22 -3.22
CA VAL A 256 -14.62 6.91 -2.19
C VAL A 256 -14.88 8.42 -2.20
N VAL A 257 -15.01 9.02 -3.40
CA VAL A 257 -15.06 10.47 -3.57
C VAL A 257 -16.44 11.06 -3.79
N SER A 258 -17.49 10.24 -3.82
CA SER A 258 -18.89 10.66 -3.82
C SER A 258 -19.26 11.32 -2.48
N LEU A 259 -18.87 12.58 -2.33
CA LEU A 259 -19.06 13.42 -1.15
C LEU A 259 -20.04 14.56 -1.45
N PRO A 260 -20.49 15.33 -0.44
CA PRO A 260 -21.20 16.58 -0.69
C PRO A 260 -20.40 17.50 -1.62
N ARG A 261 -21.12 18.21 -2.50
CA ARG A 261 -20.57 19.02 -3.60
C ARG A 261 -19.36 19.88 -3.23
N TRP A 262 -19.42 20.53 -2.07
CA TRP A 262 -18.33 21.34 -1.54
C TRP A 262 -17.00 20.58 -1.50
N PHE A 263 -16.99 19.34 -1.00
CA PHE A 263 -15.79 18.53 -0.88
C PHE A 263 -15.29 18.00 -2.24
N VAL A 264 -16.18 17.76 -3.18
CA VAL A 264 -15.83 17.20 -4.50
C VAL A 264 -15.07 18.20 -5.36
N PHE A 265 -15.40 19.50 -5.24
CA PHE A 265 -14.71 20.57 -5.96
C PHE A 265 -13.58 21.20 -5.16
N ARG A 266 -13.48 21.00 -3.84
CA ARG A 266 -12.50 21.69 -3.01
C ARG A 266 -11.06 21.48 -3.52
N PRO A 267 -10.28 22.54 -3.75
CA PRO A 267 -8.85 22.43 -4.01
C PRO A 267 -8.15 21.78 -2.83
N SER A 268 -7.25 20.84 -3.11
CA SER A 268 -6.59 20.01 -2.11
C SER A 268 -5.69 20.80 -1.15
N GLY A 269 -5.33 22.05 -1.44
CA GLY A 269 -4.40 22.81 -0.58
C GLY A 269 -3.05 22.09 -0.48
N ASP A 270 -2.67 21.66 0.73
CA ASP A 270 -1.48 20.84 0.97
C ASP A 270 -1.71 19.33 0.79
N ASP A 271 -2.96 18.90 0.58
CA ASP A 271 -3.28 17.50 0.31
C ASP A 271 -2.70 17.09 -1.07
N PRO A 272 -1.88 16.02 -1.14
CA PRO A 272 -1.27 15.55 -2.37
C PRO A 272 -2.28 14.93 -3.37
N HIS A 273 -3.54 14.72 -3.00
CA HIS A 273 -4.54 14.18 -3.92
C HIS A 273 -5.02 15.22 -4.94
N PRO A 274 -5.29 14.81 -6.20
CA PRO A 274 -6.03 15.66 -7.12
C PRO A 274 -7.40 16.02 -6.57
N ILE A 275 -7.92 17.19 -7.01
CA ILE A 275 -9.31 17.57 -6.74
C ILE A 275 -10.21 16.37 -7.08
N PRO A 276 -11.11 15.92 -6.20
CA PRO A 276 -11.84 14.68 -6.41
C PRO A 276 -12.57 14.62 -7.76
N TRP A 277 -13.16 15.74 -8.18
CA TRP A 277 -13.78 15.86 -9.49
C TRP A 277 -12.81 15.58 -10.66
N ILE A 278 -11.59 16.11 -10.59
CA ILE A 278 -10.53 15.92 -11.60
C ILE A 278 -9.93 14.51 -11.50
N ARG A 279 -9.78 13.96 -10.29
CA ARG A 279 -9.21 12.62 -10.06
C ARG A 279 -9.98 11.53 -10.81
N VAL A 280 -11.31 11.60 -10.80
CA VAL A 280 -12.16 10.66 -11.57
C VAL A 280 -11.95 10.80 -13.07
N LEU A 281 -11.86 12.04 -13.59
CA LEU A 281 -11.62 12.29 -15.02
C LEU A 281 -10.23 11.81 -15.46
N LEU A 282 -9.19 12.03 -14.63
CA LEU A 282 -7.85 11.48 -14.83
C LEU A 282 -7.88 9.95 -14.88
N SER A 283 -8.57 9.31 -13.92
CA SER A 283 -8.73 7.84 -13.88
C SER A 283 -9.39 7.30 -15.15
N CYS A 284 -10.48 7.94 -15.63
CA CYS A 284 -11.12 7.59 -16.91
C CYS A 284 -10.17 7.76 -18.10
N ALA A 285 -9.40 8.84 -18.16
CA ALA A 285 -8.47 9.10 -19.26
C ALA A 285 -7.32 8.10 -19.30
N MET A 286 -6.74 7.76 -18.14
CA MET A 286 -5.73 6.68 -18.02
C MET A 286 -6.30 5.34 -18.44
N GLY A 287 -7.54 5.03 -18.03
CA GLY A 287 -8.25 3.81 -18.42
C GLY A 287 -8.47 3.73 -19.92
N GLN A 288 -8.93 4.81 -20.55
CA GLN A 288 -9.12 4.91 -22.00
C GLN A 288 -7.81 4.71 -22.77
N ALA A 289 -6.69 5.24 -22.27
CA ALA A 289 -5.40 5.12 -22.94
C ALA A 289 -4.76 3.72 -22.78
N LEU A 290 -4.98 3.03 -21.65
CA LEU A 290 -4.53 1.65 -21.46
C LEU A 290 -5.43 0.64 -22.19
N TYR A 291 -6.75 0.85 -22.09
CA TYR A 291 -7.78 -0.09 -22.52
C TYR A 291 -8.93 0.65 -23.24
N PRO A 292 -8.73 1.07 -24.51
CA PRO A 292 -9.70 1.88 -25.25
C PRO A 292 -11.08 1.22 -25.32
N HIS A 293 -12.12 1.90 -24.81
CA HIS A 293 -13.51 1.41 -24.82
C HIS A 293 -14.49 2.53 -24.45
N PRO A 294 -15.70 2.62 -25.05
CA PRO A 294 -16.65 3.70 -24.76
C PRO A 294 -17.05 3.88 -23.29
N GLN A 295 -16.90 2.85 -22.45
CA GLN A 295 -17.23 2.88 -21.02
C GLN A 295 -16.58 4.05 -20.27
N TRP A 296 -15.35 4.43 -20.64
CA TRP A 296 -14.60 5.48 -19.95
C TRP A 296 -15.23 6.84 -20.19
N THR A 297 -15.62 7.11 -21.44
CA THR A 297 -16.36 8.32 -21.82
C THR A 297 -17.74 8.36 -21.16
N VAL A 298 -18.44 7.22 -21.11
CA VAL A 298 -19.74 7.11 -20.43
C VAL A 298 -19.60 7.44 -18.94
N LEU A 299 -18.63 6.83 -18.25
CA LEU A 299 -18.40 7.08 -16.82
C LEU A 299 -17.99 8.53 -16.54
N ALA A 300 -17.10 9.11 -17.36
CA ALA A 300 -16.72 10.51 -17.25
C ALA A 300 -17.92 11.46 -17.43
N ARG A 301 -18.82 11.16 -18.37
CA ARG A 301 -20.06 11.93 -18.57
C ARG A 301 -21.01 11.78 -17.39
N THR A 302 -21.22 10.57 -16.90
CA THR A 302 -22.05 10.31 -15.71
C THR A 302 -21.53 11.08 -14.50
N TRP A 303 -20.22 11.09 -14.27
CA TRP A 303 -19.61 11.85 -13.18
C TRP A 303 -19.89 13.36 -13.27
N ARG A 304 -19.79 13.94 -14.48
CA ARG A 304 -20.14 15.35 -14.73
C ARG A 304 -21.63 15.66 -14.52
N LEU A 305 -22.52 14.70 -14.78
CA LEU A 305 -23.95 14.86 -14.51
C LEU A 305 -24.26 14.82 -13.01
N LEU A 306 -23.56 13.97 -12.25
CA LEU A 306 -23.70 13.89 -10.79
C LEU A 306 -23.12 15.12 -10.09
N TYR A 307 -22.06 15.71 -10.65
CA TYR A 307 -21.39 16.89 -10.13
C TYR A 307 -21.22 17.93 -11.24
N PRO A 308 -22.27 18.72 -11.53
CA PRO A 308 -22.24 19.68 -12.61
C PRO A 308 -21.38 20.90 -12.21
N PRO A 309 -20.41 21.32 -13.05
CA PRO A 309 -19.46 22.37 -12.70
C PRO A 309 -20.08 23.77 -12.79
N ASP A 310 -21.26 23.95 -13.41
CA ASP A 310 -22.07 25.18 -13.49
C ASP A 310 -22.30 25.87 -12.12
N GLN A 311 -22.18 25.12 -11.02
CA GLN A 311 -22.44 25.63 -9.68
C GLN A 311 -21.19 26.09 -8.89
N VAL A 312 -19.98 26.07 -9.46
CA VAL A 312 -18.78 26.67 -8.83
C VAL A 312 -18.52 28.09 -9.36
N THR A 313 -17.70 28.88 -8.66
CA THR A 313 -17.30 30.23 -9.11
C THR A 313 -16.60 30.19 -10.47
N ASP A 314 -16.68 31.27 -11.24
CA ASP A 314 -16.09 31.31 -12.60
C ASP A 314 -14.57 31.14 -12.61
N GLU A 315 -13.88 31.65 -11.59
CA GLU A 315 -12.45 31.41 -11.41
C GLU A 315 -12.12 29.93 -11.19
N HIS A 316 -12.92 29.27 -10.35
CA HIS A 316 -12.75 27.86 -10.08
C HIS A 316 -13.10 27.02 -11.31
N ARG A 317 -14.18 27.35 -12.02
CA ARG A 317 -14.53 26.72 -13.30
C ARG A 317 -13.39 26.80 -14.29
N ARG A 318 -12.80 28.00 -14.51
CA ARG A 318 -11.65 28.18 -15.41
C ARG A 318 -10.46 27.29 -15.03
N THR A 319 -10.20 27.14 -13.74
CA THR A 319 -9.15 26.24 -13.24
C THR A 319 -9.46 24.77 -13.56
N LEU A 320 -10.70 24.33 -13.32
CA LEU A 320 -11.12 22.97 -13.63
C LEU A 320 -11.08 22.69 -15.14
N ASP A 321 -11.52 23.63 -15.97
CA ASP A 321 -11.52 23.50 -17.42
C ASP A 321 -10.09 23.43 -17.97
N ALA A 322 -9.17 24.26 -17.46
CA ALA A 322 -7.76 24.21 -17.83
C ALA A 322 -7.11 22.86 -17.44
N LEU A 323 -7.43 22.34 -16.24
CA LEU A 323 -6.98 21.02 -15.83
C LEU A 323 -7.52 19.93 -16.76
N VAL A 324 -8.81 19.95 -17.07
CA VAL A 324 -9.45 18.98 -17.97
C VAL A 324 -8.84 19.02 -19.37
N ALA A 325 -8.58 20.21 -19.90
CA ALA A 325 -7.95 20.39 -21.22
C ALA A 325 -6.53 19.82 -21.28
N ALA A 326 -5.79 19.87 -20.16
CA ALA A 326 -4.42 19.36 -20.08
C ALA A 326 -4.33 17.83 -19.86
N ILE A 327 -5.41 17.17 -19.44
CA ILE A 327 -5.43 15.72 -19.14
C ILE A 327 -4.88 14.86 -20.30
N PRO A 328 -5.30 15.02 -21.57
CA PRO A 328 -4.83 14.15 -22.65
C PRO A 328 -3.31 14.20 -22.86
N ALA A 329 -2.74 15.42 -22.86
CA ALA A 329 -1.30 15.61 -23.00
C ALA A 329 -0.53 15.04 -21.80
N PHE A 330 -1.04 15.27 -20.59
CA PHE A 330 -0.45 14.72 -19.37
C PHE A 330 -0.48 13.18 -19.34
N VAL A 331 -1.60 12.55 -19.70
CA VAL A 331 -1.71 11.08 -19.75
C VAL A 331 -0.78 10.49 -20.82
N ALA A 332 -0.65 11.13 -21.98
CA ALA A 332 0.29 10.71 -23.00
C ALA A 332 1.75 10.76 -22.50
N LEU A 333 2.13 11.84 -21.80
CA LEU A 333 3.45 11.97 -21.17
C LEU A 333 3.67 10.89 -20.10
N LEU A 334 2.70 10.70 -19.20
CA LEU A 334 2.78 9.72 -18.12
C LEU A 334 2.97 8.31 -18.67
N LEU A 335 2.14 7.89 -19.63
CA LEU A 335 2.21 6.56 -20.23
C LEU A 335 3.45 6.36 -21.11
N GLY A 336 3.93 7.43 -21.74
CA GLY A 336 5.16 7.45 -22.53
C GLY A 336 6.45 7.50 -21.70
N HIS A 337 6.37 7.79 -20.39
CA HIS A 337 7.54 7.91 -19.52
C HIS A 337 8.36 6.62 -19.47
N ARG A 338 9.68 6.75 -19.65
CA ARG A 338 10.66 5.64 -19.67
C ARG A 338 11.70 5.84 -18.56
N PRO A 339 11.36 5.54 -17.29
CA PRO A 339 12.32 5.68 -16.20
C PRO A 339 13.47 4.66 -16.35
N PRO A 340 14.68 4.95 -15.84
CA PRO A 340 15.82 4.04 -15.94
C PRO A 340 15.55 2.63 -15.38
N SER A 341 14.74 2.53 -14.33
CA SER A 341 14.33 1.27 -13.70
C SER A 341 13.59 0.32 -14.64
N LEU A 342 12.97 0.83 -15.70
CA LEU A 342 12.26 0.06 -16.72
C LEU A 342 13.11 -0.32 -17.94
N ARG A 343 14.43 -0.06 -17.90
CA ARG A 343 15.39 -0.55 -18.91
C ARG A 343 14.99 -0.19 -20.35
N GLY A 344 14.54 1.05 -20.53
CA GLY A 344 14.12 1.59 -21.83
C GLY A 344 12.68 1.30 -22.21
N ARG A 345 11.88 0.60 -21.39
CA ARG A 345 10.44 0.39 -21.60
C ARG A 345 9.61 1.55 -21.05
N SER A 346 8.46 1.82 -21.65
CA SER A 346 7.52 2.83 -21.16
C SER A 346 6.62 2.29 -20.06
N LEU A 347 6.02 3.20 -19.27
CA LEU A 347 5.00 2.82 -18.29
C LEU A 347 3.83 2.08 -18.95
N GLN A 348 3.39 2.51 -20.14
CA GLN A 348 2.34 1.82 -20.89
C GLN A 348 2.72 0.39 -21.25
N GLU A 349 3.95 0.19 -21.76
CA GLU A 349 4.47 -1.11 -22.19
C GLU A 349 4.61 -2.13 -21.06
N VAL A 350 4.71 -1.64 -19.82
CA VAL A 350 4.96 -2.46 -18.63
C VAL A 350 3.70 -2.69 -17.81
N LEU A 351 2.85 -1.67 -17.69
CA LEU A 351 1.61 -1.76 -16.89
C LEU A 351 0.42 -2.32 -17.67
N ARG A 352 0.40 -2.20 -19.01
CA ARG A 352 -0.73 -2.69 -19.81
C ARG A 352 -0.77 -4.21 -19.80
N LEU A 353 -1.89 -4.76 -19.32
CA LEU A 353 -2.16 -6.19 -19.30
C LEU A 353 -3.17 -6.56 -20.39
N ALA A 354 -2.78 -7.41 -21.33
CA ALA A 354 -3.61 -7.76 -22.50
C ALA A 354 -4.94 -8.42 -22.14
N ASP A 355 -5.05 -8.97 -20.95
CA ASP A 355 -6.19 -9.71 -20.45
C ASP A 355 -7.13 -8.85 -19.57
N ARG A 356 -6.82 -7.54 -19.45
CA ARG A 356 -7.66 -6.51 -18.80
C ARG A 356 -8.52 -5.70 -19.78
N ARG A 357 -8.56 -6.09 -21.06
CA ARG A 357 -9.45 -5.47 -22.05
C ARG A 357 -10.93 -5.69 -21.66
N PRO A 358 -11.81 -4.67 -21.77
CA PRO A 358 -13.19 -4.76 -21.28
C PRO A 358 -13.99 -5.93 -21.87
N GLU A 359 -13.82 -6.22 -23.16
CA GLU A 359 -14.52 -7.30 -23.85
C GLU A 359 -14.08 -8.67 -23.33
N ARG A 360 -12.79 -8.82 -23.03
CA ARG A 360 -12.22 -10.06 -22.46
C ARG A 360 -12.70 -10.27 -21.02
N LEU A 361 -12.72 -9.20 -20.22
CA LEU A 361 -13.24 -9.26 -18.86
C LEU A 361 -14.73 -9.62 -18.85
N ALA A 362 -15.52 -9.02 -19.73
CA ALA A 362 -16.94 -9.36 -19.88
C ALA A 362 -17.15 -10.81 -20.33
N ALA A 363 -16.38 -11.30 -21.29
CA ALA A 363 -16.44 -12.70 -21.74
C ALA A 363 -16.07 -13.69 -20.63
N ARG A 364 -15.03 -13.39 -19.85
CA ARG A 364 -14.63 -14.20 -18.68
C ARG A 364 -15.74 -14.29 -17.64
N TYR A 365 -16.40 -13.18 -17.32
CA TYR A 365 -17.53 -13.21 -16.39
C TYR A 365 -18.64 -14.14 -16.87
N GLN A 366 -18.98 -14.11 -18.18
CA GLN A 366 -19.99 -15.02 -18.72
C GLN A 366 -19.55 -16.48 -18.64
N ALA A 367 -18.29 -16.79 -18.94
CA ALA A 367 -17.74 -18.14 -18.78
C ALA A 367 -17.83 -18.62 -17.33
N TRP A 368 -17.46 -17.77 -16.36
CA TRP A 368 -17.51 -18.10 -14.92
C TRP A 368 -18.92 -18.34 -14.39
N ARG A 369 -19.95 -17.77 -15.03
CA ARG A 369 -21.35 -18.11 -14.68
C ARG A 369 -21.71 -19.55 -15.03
N HIS A 370 -21.03 -20.14 -16.01
CA HIS A 370 -21.20 -21.54 -16.39
C HIS A 370 -20.17 -22.47 -15.73
N ALA A 371 -19.00 -21.95 -15.36
CA ALA A 371 -17.94 -22.68 -14.65
C ALA A 371 -17.36 -21.83 -13.49
N PRO A 372 -18.04 -21.77 -12.33
CA PRO A 372 -17.61 -20.93 -11.20
C PRO A 372 -16.21 -21.26 -10.66
N ASP A 373 -15.77 -22.51 -10.77
CA ASP A 373 -14.46 -22.95 -10.29
C ASP A 373 -13.28 -22.26 -11.01
N GLU A 374 -13.48 -21.81 -12.25
CA GLU A 374 -12.47 -21.03 -12.98
C GLU A 374 -12.15 -19.70 -12.29
N MET A 375 -13.14 -19.10 -11.61
CA MET A 375 -12.95 -17.86 -10.85
C MET A 375 -12.01 -18.08 -9.66
N LEU A 376 -12.07 -19.25 -9.02
CA LEU A 376 -11.28 -19.61 -7.85
C LEU A 376 -9.79 -19.83 -8.20
N THR A 377 -9.50 -20.22 -9.44
CA THR A 377 -8.14 -20.49 -9.91
C THR A 377 -7.49 -19.28 -10.59
N ALA A 378 -8.29 -18.27 -10.94
CA ALA A 378 -7.82 -17.03 -11.55
C ALA A 378 -6.89 -16.23 -10.63
N ALA A 379 -5.98 -15.46 -11.24
CA ALA A 379 -5.16 -14.51 -10.52
C ALA A 379 -6.04 -13.49 -9.77
N PRO A 380 -5.75 -13.15 -8.49
CA PRO A 380 -6.64 -12.32 -7.69
C PRO A 380 -6.98 -10.96 -8.30
N SER A 381 -6.00 -10.22 -8.85
CA SER A 381 -6.27 -8.94 -9.52
C SER A 381 -7.09 -9.11 -10.79
N LEU A 382 -7.03 -10.27 -11.45
CA LEU A 382 -7.89 -10.57 -12.59
C LEU A 382 -9.33 -10.81 -12.14
N ALA A 383 -9.54 -11.59 -11.08
CA ALA A 383 -10.87 -11.81 -10.51
C ALA A 383 -11.55 -10.47 -10.18
N PHE A 384 -10.84 -9.57 -9.50
CA PHE A 384 -11.35 -8.23 -9.24
C PHE A 384 -11.62 -7.40 -10.51
N ALA A 385 -10.76 -7.49 -11.53
CA ALA A 385 -10.99 -6.83 -12.81
C ALA A 385 -12.28 -7.32 -13.49
N VAL A 386 -12.52 -8.63 -13.48
CA VAL A 386 -13.71 -9.26 -14.08
C VAL A 386 -14.97 -8.88 -13.31
N LEU A 387 -14.95 -8.96 -11.98
CA LEU A 387 -16.09 -8.57 -11.14
C LEU A 387 -16.39 -7.07 -11.28
N GLY A 388 -15.37 -6.22 -11.31
CA GLY A 388 -15.51 -4.78 -11.54
C GLY A 388 -16.11 -4.47 -12.91
N GLN A 389 -15.69 -5.18 -13.96
CA GLN A 389 -16.27 -5.04 -15.30
C GLN A 389 -17.73 -5.54 -15.34
N ALA A 390 -18.04 -6.65 -14.66
CA ALA A 390 -19.39 -7.19 -14.58
C ALA A 390 -20.34 -6.22 -13.87
N ARG A 391 -19.88 -5.60 -12.78
CA ARG A 391 -20.63 -4.54 -12.07
C ARG A 391 -20.83 -3.31 -12.95
N ALA A 392 -19.78 -2.82 -13.62
CA ALA A 392 -19.88 -1.69 -14.54
C ALA A 392 -20.89 -1.92 -15.67
N GLY A 393 -21.02 -3.16 -16.14
CA GLY A 393 -21.99 -3.57 -17.16
C GLY A 393 -23.36 -3.98 -16.62
N GLY A 394 -23.65 -3.82 -15.33
CA GLY A 394 -24.93 -4.18 -14.71
C GLY A 394 -25.21 -5.70 -14.64
N ARG A 395 -24.18 -6.55 -14.77
CA ARG A 395 -24.29 -8.02 -14.80
C ARG A 395 -24.01 -8.69 -13.46
N LEU A 396 -23.38 -7.98 -12.53
CA LEU A 396 -23.19 -8.40 -11.15
C LEU A 396 -24.01 -7.48 -10.25
N ARG A 397 -24.93 -8.07 -9.48
CA ARG A 397 -25.76 -7.33 -8.53
C ARG A 397 -24.94 -6.97 -7.28
N PRO A 398 -25.13 -5.77 -6.70
CA PRO A 398 -24.40 -5.37 -5.50
C PRO A 398 -24.51 -6.35 -4.32
N GLU A 399 -25.65 -7.00 -4.15
CA GLU A 399 -25.93 -7.92 -3.03
C GLU A 399 -25.12 -9.21 -3.13
N LEU A 400 -24.69 -9.60 -4.34
CA LEU A 400 -23.91 -10.82 -4.57
C LEU A 400 -22.40 -10.58 -4.46
N GLU A 401 -21.96 -9.33 -4.58
CA GLU A 401 -20.54 -9.02 -4.67
C GLU A 401 -19.80 -9.33 -3.37
N GLY A 402 -20.38 -8.97 -2.22
CA GLY A 402 -19.76 -9.23 -0.92
C GLY A 402 -19.51 -10.72 -0.67
N PRO A 403 -20.54 -11.58 -0.76
CA PRO A 403 -20.37 -13.04 -0.63
C PRO A 403 -19.34 -13.63 -1.61
N VAL A 404 -19.35 -13.20 -2.88
CA VAL A 404 -18.39 -13.68 -3.89
C VAL A 404 -16.95 -13.29 -3.53
N VAL A 405 -16.73 -12.02 -3.16
CA VAL A 405 -15.40 -11.54 -2.77
C VAL A 405 -14.92 -12.24 -1.50
N GLY A 406 -15.78 -12.38 -0.48
CA GLY A 406 -15.43 -13.10 0.76
C GLY A 406 -15.05 -14.56 0.51
N GLY A 407 -15.78 -15.26 -0.37
CA GLY A 407 -15.45 -16.62 -0.79
C GLY A 407 -14.09 -16.70 -1.51
N LEU A 408 -13.82 -15.76 -2.41
CA LEU A 408 -12.53 -15.69 -3.12
C LEU A 408 -11.35 -15.43 -2.18
N LEU A 409 -11.49 -14.47 -1.25
CA LEU A 409 -10.46 -14.17 -0.25
C LEU A 409 -10.14 -15.41 0.60
N THR A 410 -11.17 -16.13 1.02
CA THR A 410 -11.04 -17.38 1.78
C THR A 410 -10.29 -18.44 0.97
N GLN A 411 -10.65 -18.61 -0.30
CA GLN A 411 -10.02 -19.61 -1.16
C GLN A 411 -8.56 -19.28 -1.47
N TRP A 412 -8.24 -18.01 -1.71
CA TRP A 412 -6.85 -17.59 -1.97
C TRP A 412 -5.97 -17.75 -0.74
N ALA A 413 -6.50 -17.42 0.44
CA ALA A 413 -5.81 -17.67 1.70
C ALA A 413 -5.51 -19.17 1.89
N LEU A 414 -6.52 -20.03 1.69
CA LEU A 414 -6.40 -21.47 1.81
C LEU A 414 -5.37 -22.05 0.83
N ARG A 415 -5.46 -21.68 -0.45
CA ARG A 415 -4.53 -22.12 -1.49
C ARG A 415 -3.11 -21.70 -1.20
N SER A 416 -2.89 -20.45 -0.76
CA SER A 416 -1.56 -19.94 -0.40
C SER A 416 -0.91 -20.77 0.71
N THR A 417 -1.69 -21.17 1.73
CA THR A 417 -1.21 -22.03 2.81
C THR A 417 -0.82 -23.43 2.31
N PHE A 418 -1.62 -24.04 1.43
CA PHE A 418 -1.28 -25.35 0.85
C PHE A 418 -0.09 -25.29 -0.09
N ASP A 419 -0.01 -24.29 -0.98
CA ASP A 419 1.11 -24.09 -1.90
C ASP A 419 2.43 -23.89 -1.13
N THR A 420 2.37 -23.16 -0.01
CA THR A 420 3.51 -22.97 0.88
C THR A 420 3.93 -24.29 1.54
N SER A 421 2.96 -25.06 2.03
CA SER A 421 3.22 -26.36 2.67
C SER A 421 3.82 -27.37 1.68
N ALA A 422 3.31 -27.42 0.46
CA ALA A 422 3.82 -28.25 -0.63
C ALA A 422 5.27 -27.88 -0.99
N ARG A 423 5.59 -26.59 -1.16
CA ARG A 423 6.96 -26.13 -1.44
C ARG A 423 7.96 -26.49 -0.32
N CYS A 424 7.52 -26.46 0.93
CA CYS A 424 8.34 -26.89 2.07
C CYS A 424 8.58 -28.40 2.04
N ALA A 425 7.56 -29.20 1.72
CA ALA A 425 7.70 -30.64 1.57
C ALA A 425 8.66 -31.01 0.42
N ASP A 426 8.49 -30.40 -0.76
CA ASP A 426 9.31 -30.68 -1.96
C ASP A 426 10.79 -30.36 -1.75
N ARG A 427 11.11 -29.23 -1.11
CA ARG A 427 12.51 -28.86 -0.79
C ARG A 427 13.16 -29.82 0.19
N THR A 428 12.38 -30.45 1.07
CA THR A 428 12.87 -31.46 2.00
C THR A 428 13.21 -32.75 1.25
N THR A 429 12.43 -33.11 0.23
CA THR A 429 12.68 -34.26 -0.64
C THR A 429 13.91 -34.07 -1.54
N THR A 430 14.20 -32.84 -2.00
CA THR A 430 15.42 -32.56 -2.81
C THR A 430 16.71 -32.58 -1.97
N LEU A 431 16.64 -32.35 -0.66
CA LEU A 431 17.78 -32.41 0.27
C LEU A 431 18.03 -33.82 0.84
N ALA A 432 17.07 -34.74 0.69
CA ALA A 432 17.23 -36.13 1.09
C ALA A 432 17.71 -36.99 -0.08
N LEU A 433 19.05 -37.14 -0.20
CA LEU A 433 19.82 -38.37 -0.49
C LEU A 433 21.12 -38.07 -1.29
N PRO A 434 22.31 -38.28 -0.71
CA PRO A 434 23.23 -39.25 -1.27
C PRO A 434 22.80 -40.63 -0.75
N ARG A 435 22.41 -41.52 -1.65
CA ARG A 435 22.39 -42.95 -1.32
C ARG A 435 23.82 -43.34 -0.95
N ALA A 436 24.01 -43.80 0.29
CA ALA A 436 25.24 -44.48 0.66
C ALA A 436 25.35 -45.75 -0.20
N SER A 437 26.35 -45.77 -1.07
CA SER A 437 26.89 -46.98 -1.70
C SER A 437 27.88 -47.64 -0.75
#